data_AF-A0AAV5IPC6-F1
#
_entry.id   AF-A0AAV5IPC6-F1
#
_cell.length_a   1.000
_cell.length_b   1.000
_cell.length_c   1.000
_cell.angle_alpha   90.00
_cell.angle_beta   90.00
_cell.angle_gamma   90.00
#
_symmetry.space_group_name_H-M   'P 1'
#
loop_
_entity.id
_entity.type
_entity.pdbx_description
1 polymer ?
#
loop_
_entity_poly.entity_id
_entity_poly.type
_entity_poly.pdbx_seq_one_letter_code
_entity_poly.pdbx_strand_id
1 'polypeptide(L)'
;MANMIIANTPASDLALTNLAYCSPADHLDFRVPGPGLSLANVAGVFILSVSYPFTPPESIGSGHIALNAIQRRHAKVSTGESIYVTRFIPPDNFNIALLTLELEFVKKGSKNEQGKKLLVLGTTSEVSFLKSIGICDAFSVTYQVPKLETKDVKEVLKQLNVFAEDDIDAAAEALKDMPIKKVYMLIEMAAQGEYGGAAEAIYSGKEKIKIAHFYDCLQNMVRF
;
A
#
# COMPACT_ATOMS: atom_id res chain seq x y z
N MET A 1 0.05 -7.70 -25.71
CA MET A 1 1.47 -7.38 -25.98
C MET A 1 1.45 -6.12 -26.81
N ALA A 2 2.01 -5.03 -26.30
CA ALA A 2 2.00 -3.73 -26.97
C ALA A 2 3.44 -3.35 -27.30
N ASN A 3 3.66 -2.85 -28.51
CA ASN A 3 4.92 -2.22 -28.87
C ASN A 3 4.81 -0.74 -28.49
N MET A 4 5.63 -0.29 -27.54
CA MET A 4 5.53 1.05 -26.97
C MET A 4 6.84 1.82 -27.08
N ILE A 5 6.76 3.12 -27.32
CA ILE A 5 7.90 4.02 -27.40
C ILE A 5 8.25 4.53 -26.00
N ILE A 6 9.52 4.45 -25.62
CA ILE A 6 10.01 4.94 -24.33
C ILE A 6 9.94 6.47 -24.29
N ALA A 7 9.25 6.99 -23.29
CA ALA A 7 9.21 8.41 -22.93
C ALA A 7 9.95 8.68 -21.60
N ASN A 8 10.24 9.95 -21.34
CA ASN A 8 10.66 10.40 -20.02
C ASN A 8 9.45 10.54 -19.09
N THR A 9 9.61 10.22 -17.80
CA THR A 9 8.62 10.56 -16.78
C THR A 9 8.30 12.06 -16.83
N PRO A 10 7.02 12.46 -16.87
CA PRO A 10 6.65 13.83 -17.24
C PRO A 10 6.92 14.86 -16.13
N ALA A 11 7.04 14.43 -14.87
CA ALA A 11 7.36 15.31 -13.75
C ALA A 11 8.32 14.66 -12.75
N SER A 12 9.02 15.50 -11.97
CA SER A 12 10.08 15.08 -11.05
C SER A 12 9.56 14.33 -9.82
N ASP A 13 8.39 14.69 -9.34
CA ASP A 13 7.68 14.01 -8.25
C ASP A 13 7.17 12.64 -8.70
N LEU A 14 6.64 12.54 -9.93
CA LEU A 14 6.25 11.27 -10.54
C LEU A 14 7.44 10.32 -10.74
N ALA A 15 8.66 10.84 -10.89
CA ALA A 15 9.86 9.99 -10.98
C ALA A 15 10.17 9.25 -9.67
N LEU A 16 9.63 9.70 -8.53
CA LEU A 16 9.85 9.12 -7.19
C LEU A 16 8.83 8.04 -6.81
N THR A 17 7.76 7.86 -7.60
CA THR A 17 6.66 6.92 -7.27
C THR A 17 7.00 5.46 -7.59
N ASN A 18 8.08 5.22 -8.31
CA ASN A 18 8.46 3.92 -8.86
C ASN A 18 7.40 3.29 -9.77
N LEU A 19 6.55 4.11 -10.41
CA LEU A 19 5.58 3.67 -11.40
C LEU A 19 6.13 3.81 -12.83
N ALA A 20 5.55 3.06 -13.75
CA ALA A 20 5.57 3.41 -15.17
C ALA A 20 4.30 4.20 -15.51
N TYR A 21 4.40 5.14 -16.44
CA TYR A 21 3.25 5.96 -16.83
C TYR A 21 2.93 5.77 -18.31
N CYS A 22 1.66 5.78 -18.67
CA CYS A 22 1.21 5.71 -20.07
C CYS A 22 0.00 6.63 -20.29
N SER A 23 -0.59 6.60 -21.49
CA SER A 23 -1.85 7.30 -21.72
C SER A 23 -3.02 6.61 -21.01
N PRO A 24 -4.12 7.33 -20.68
CA PRO A 24 -5.31 6.71 -20.09
C PRO A 24 -5.91 5.59 -20.95
N ALA A 25 -5.77 5.68 -22.28
CA ALA A 25 -6.24 4.67 -23.22
C ALA A 25 -5.38 3.39 -23.12
N ASP A 26 -4.06 3.53 -23.17
CA ASP A 26 -3.14 2.38 -23.10
C ASP A 26 -3.13 1.73 -21.71
N HIS A 27 -3.43 2.49 -20.66
CA HIS A 27 -3.50 1.97 -19.29
C HIS A 27 -4.51 0.81 -19.15
N LEU A 28 -5.57 0.81 -19.96
CA LEU A 28 -6.57 -0.27 -19.96
C LEU A 28 -5.96 -1.62 -20.36
N ASP A 29 -4.94 -1.63 -21.21
CA ASP A 29 -4.27 -2.86 -21.65
C ASP A 29 -3.47 -3.54 -20.53
N PHE A 30 -3.14 -2.80 -19.47
CA PHE A 30 -2.34 -3.29 -18.34
C PHE A 30 -3.17 -3.66 -17.11
N ARG A 31 -4.49 -3.44 -17.14
CA ARG A 31 -5.38 -3.78 -16.00
C ARG A 31 -5.39 -5.28 -15.72
N VAL A 32 -5.15 -5.63 -14.47
CA VAL A 32 -5.26 -6.98 -13.91
C VAL A 32 -6.72 -7.21 -13.49
N PRO A 33 -7.39 -8.27 -13.99
CA PRO A 33 -8.75 -8.60 -13.57
C PRO A 33 -8.83 -8.90 -12.08
N GLY A 34 -9.73 -8.23 -11.35
CA GLY A 34 -9.95 -8.44 -9.92
C GLY A 34 -9.40 -7.32 -9.03
N PRO A 35 -8.08 -7.31 -8.71
CA PRO A 35 -7.52 -6.54 -7.58
C PRO A 35 -7.40 -5.03 -7.81
N GLY A 36 -7.94 -4.49 -8.91
CA GLY A 36 -7.85 -3.06 -9.24
C GLY A 36 -6.43 -2.57 -9.54
N LEU A 37 -5.50 -3.49 -9.85
CA LEU A 37 -4.10 -3.19 -10.18
C LEU A 37 -3.90 -3.10 -11.69
N SER A 38 -2.92 -2.30 -12.11
CA SER A 38 -2.39 -2.32 -13.47
C SER A 38 -0.91 -2.65 -13.42
N LEU A 39 -0.49 -3.75 -14.04
CA LEU A 39 0.88 -4.26 -13.97
C LEU A 39 1.40 -4.56 -15.37
N ALA A 40 2.63 -4.12 -15.64
CA ALA A 40 3.32 -4.37 -16.89
C ALA A 40 4.68 -5.02 -16.65
N ASN A 41 4.96 -6.09 -17.39
CA ASN A 41 6.31 -6.55 -17.64
C ASN A 41 6.94 -5.66 -18.73
N VAL A 42 7.98 -4.95 -18.35
CA VAL A 42 8.69 -3.96 -19.18
C VAL A 42 9.98 -4.58 -19.70
N ALA A 43 10.06 -4.74 -21.02
CA ALA A 43 11.23 -5.28 -21.73
C ALA A 43 11.72 -6.66 -21.24
N GLY A 44 10.89 -7.43 -20.52
CA GLY A 44 11.31 -8.70 -19.94
C GLY A 44 12.23 -8.57 -18.73
N VAL A 45 12.49 -7.35 -18.23
CA VAL A 45 13.48 -7.10 -17.18
C VAL A 45 12.83 -7.02 -15.81
N PHE A 46 11.75 -6.26 -15.69
CA PHE A 46 11.05 -6.07 -14.42
C PHE A 46 9.55 -5.84 -14.63
N ILE A 47 8.81 -6.00 -13.55
CA ILE A 47 7.38 -5.71 -13.48
C ILE A 47 7.21 -4.37 -12.76
N LEU A 48 6.46 -3.45 -13.36
CA LEU A 48 6.09 -2.17 -12.75
C LEU A 48 4.58 -2.05 -12.66
N SER A 49 4.13 -1.35 -11.62
CA SER A 49 2.79 -0.79 -11.58
C SER A 49 2.66 0.34 -12.58
N VAL A 50 1.58 0.32 -13.35
CA VAL A 50 1.31 1.28 -14.41
C VAL A 50 0.24 2.26 -13.94
N SER A 51 0.46 3.54 -14.20
CA SER A 51 -0.52 4.59 -13.97
C SER A 51 -0.55 5.56 -15.15
N TYR A 52 -1.32 6.62 -15.04
CA TYR A 52 -1.32 7.75 -15.97
C TYR A 52 -1.46 9.04 -15.15
N PRO A 53 -0.79 10.14 -15.55
CA PRO A 53 -0.91 11.41 -14.87
C PRO A 53 -2.34 11.94 -15.01
N PHE A 54 -2.97 12.30 -13.88
CA PHE A 54 -4.37 12.76 -13.84
C PHE A 54 -4.54 14.24 -14.24
N THR A 55 -3.44 14.97 -14.43
CA THR A 55 -3.42 16.42 -14.69
C THR A 55 -2.74 16.76 -16.03
N PRO A 56 -3.41 17.44 -16.98
CA PRO A 56 -2.75 18.09 -18.12
C PRO A 56 -1.82 19.21 -17.63
N PRO A 57 -0.64 19.48 -18.23
CA PRO A 57 -0.11 19.07 -19.55
C PRO A 57 0.82 17.84 -19.53
N GLU A 58 0.87 17.08 -18.45
CA GLU A 58 1.80 15.94 -18.26
C GLU A 58 1.38 14.67 -19.04
N SER A 59 0.41 14.79 -19.95
CA SER A 59 -0.18 13.66 -20.66
C SER A 59 0.82 12.98 -21.57
N ILE A 60 1.00 11.68 -21.35
CA ILE A 60 1.82 10.82 -22.20
C ILE A 60 1.02 10.48 -23.46
N GLY A 61 1.67 10.58 -24.62
CA GLY A 61 1.06 10.23 -25.90
C GLY A 61 0.67 8.76 -25.95
N SER A 62 -0.40 8.41 -26.69
CA SER A 62 -0.76 7.01 -26.89
C SER A 62 0.39 6.23 -27.55
N GLY A 63 0.54 4.96 -27.19
CA GLY A 63 1.64 4.12 -27.63
C GLY A 63 2.99 4.43 -26.95
N HIS A 64 3.02 5.30 -25.94
CA HIS A 64 4.23 5.60 -25.18
C HIS A 64 4.15 5.09 -23.75
N ILE A 65 5.29 4.66 -23.22
CA ILE A 65 5.48 4.33 -21.82
C ILE A 65 6.62 5.16 -21.24
N ALA A 66 6.31 5.97 -20.24
CA ALA A 66 7.28 6.81 -19.56
C ALA A 66 7.92 6.05 -18.40
N LEU A 67 9.25 6.01 -18.42
CA LEU A 67 10.10 5.42 -17.39
C LEU A 67 11.04 6.49 -16.85
N ASN A 68 11.37 6.42 -15.56
CA ASN A 68 12.38 7.31 -14.99
C ASN A 68 13.80 6.87 -15.42
N ALA A 69 14.80 7.71 -15.16
CA ALA A 69 16.18 7.44 -15.59
C ALA A 69 16.74 6.12 -15.03
N ILE A 70 16.35 5.73 -13.82
CA ILE A 70 16.82 4.52 -13.16
C ILE A 70 16.19 3.29 -13.83
N GLN A 71 14.86 3.28 -14.01
CA GLN A 71 14.12 2.22 -14.69
C GLN A 71 14.67 2.00 -16.11
N ARG A 72 14.89 3.07 -16.89
CA ARG A 72 15.49 2.96 -18.23
C ARG A 72 16.90 2.36 -18.20
N ARG A 73 17.74 2.78 -17.26
CA ARG A 73 19.09 2.24 -17.09
C ARG A 73 19.08 0.74 -16.77
N HIS A 74 18.17 0.28 -15.91
CA HIS A 74 18.02 -1.14 -15.58
C HIS A 74 17.46 -1.95 -16.76
N ALA A 75 16.49 -1.40 -17.48
CA ALA A 75 15.94 -2.03 -18.69
C ALA A 75 16.90 -1.98 -19.89
N LYS A 76 17.98 -1.17 -19.82
CA LYS A 76 18.93 -0.89 -20.91
C LYS A 76 18.27 -0.30 -22.15
N VAL A 77 17.33 0.63 -21.95
CA VAL A 77 16.56 1.28 -23.02
C VAL A 77 16.77 2.79 -23.04
N SER A 78 16.62 3.40 -24.21
CA SER A 78 16.76 4.84 -24.42
C SER A 78 15.42 5.51 -24.73
N THR A 79 15.29 6.81 -24.45
CA THR A 79 14.12 7.59 -24.86
C THR A 79 13.98 7.57 -26.39
N GLY A 80 12.76 7.35 -26.88
CA GLY A 80 12.47 7.19 -28.31
C GLY A 80 12.64 5.75 -28.84
N GLU A 81 13.21 4.85 -28.04
CA GLU A 81 13.32 3.44 -28.40
C GLU A 81 11.96 2.73 -28.30
N SER A 82 11.69 1.78 -29.20
CA SER A 82 10.48 0.96 -29.18
C SER A 82 10.74 -0.36 -28.47
N ILE A 83 9.93 -0.70 -27.47
CA ILE A 83 10.07 -1.93 -26.69
C ILE A 83 8.76 -2.70 -26.61
N TYR A 84 8.88 -4.00 -26.32
CA TYR A 84 7.74 -4.83 -25.97
C TYR A 84 7.37 -4.65 -24.51
N VAL A 85 6.09 -4.31 -24.29
CA VAL A 85 5.49 -4.23 -22.96
C VAL A 85 4.28 -5.16 -22.93
N THR A 86 4.16 -5.95 -21.87
CA THR A 86 3.07 -6.90 -21.72
C THR A 86 2.39 -6.73 -20.38
N ARG A 87 1.06 -6.90 -20.35
CA ARG A 87 0.34 -7.02 -19.08
C ARG A 87 0.90 -8.19 -18.28
N PHE A 88 1.24 -7.93 -17.03
CA PHE A 88 1.60 -8.97 -16.08
C PHE A 88 0.38 -9.33 -15.23
N ILE A 89 0.04 -10.62 -15.19
CA ILE A 89 -1.00 -11.14 -14.30
C ILE A 89 -0.27 -11.92 -13.20
N PRO A 90 -0.31 -11.46 -11.94
CA PRO A 90 0.32 -12.18 -10.84
C PRO A 90 -0.31 -13.57 -10.69
N PRO A 91 0.50 -14.62 -10.42
CA PRO A 91 -0.05 -15.91 -10.02
C PRO A 91 -0.73 -15.82 -8.65
N ASP A 92 -1.47 -16.87 -8.29
CA ASP A 92 -2.03 -16.98 -6.95
C ASP A 92 -0.93 -16.91 -5.88
N ASN A 93 -1.21 -16.26 -4.76
CA ASN A 93 -0.28 -16.06 -3.63
C ASN A 93 1.02 -15.31 -3.98
N PHE A 94 1.00 -14.43 -4.98
CA PHE A 94 2.14 -13.57 -5.34
C PHE A 94 2.34 -12.41 -4.34
N ASN A 95 2.74 -12.73 -3.12
CA ASN A 95 3.01 -11.78 -2.05
C ASN A 95 4.52 -11.70 -1.75
N ILE A 96 4.99 -10.51 -1.39
CA ILE A 96 6.37 -10.31 -0.91
C ILE A 96 6.47 -10.89 0.50
N ALA A 97 7.16 -12.02 0.66
CA ALA A 97 7.49 -12.57 1.97
C ALA A 97 8.72 -11.87 2.60
N LEU A 98 9.64 -11.40 1.75
CA LEU A 98 10.90 -10.79 2.12
C LEU A 98 11.37 -9.79 1.06
N LEU A 99 11.81 -8.60 1.49
CA LEU A 99 12.48 -7.60 0.66
C LEU A 99 13.80 -7.17 1.31
N THR A 100 14.91 -7.37 0.61
CA THR A 100 16.23 -6.80 0.97
C THR A 100 16.45 -5.54 0.14
N LEU A 101 16.75 -4.41 0.79
CA LEU A 101 16.98 -3.12 0.14
C LEU A 101 18.42 -2.66 0.35
N GLU A 102 19.15 -2.47 -0.74
CA GLU A 102 20.45 -1.78 -0.75
C GLU A 102 20.24 -0.33 -1.16
N LEU A 103 20.79 0.61 -0.38
CA LEU A 103 20.61 2.04 -0.58
C LEU A 103 21.94 2.71 -0.91
N GLU A 104 21.96 3.45 -2.01
CA GLU A 104 23.10 4.28 -2.43
C GLU A 104 22.63 5.70 -2.76
N PHE A 105 23.48 6.69 -2.54
CA PHE A 105 23.22 8.07 -2.94
C PHE A 105 23.21 8.21 -4.47
N VAL A 106 22.07 8.62 -5.03
CA VAL A 106 21.88 8.78 -6.49
C VAL A 106 22.73 9.93 -7.08
N LYS A 107 23.08 10.95 -6.28
CA LYS A 107 24.02 12.02 -6.66
C LYS A 107 24.95 12.32 -5.50
N LYS A 108 26.26 12.15 -5.73
CA LYS A 108 27.34 12.65 -4.87
C LYS A 108 27.55 14.14 -5.19
N GLY A 109 27.50 15.02 -4.18
CA GLY A 109 27.82 16.45 -4.28
C GLY A 109 26.64 17.43 -4.42
N SER A 110 25.40 17.07 -4.06
CA SER A 110 24.36 18.10 -3.84
C SER A 110 24.74 18.90 -2.59
N LYS A 111 24.79 20.24 -2.60
CA LYS A 111 25.26 21.11 -1.48
C LYS A 111 24.59 20.92 -0.09
N ASN A 112 23.80 19.88 0.11
CA ASN A 112 23.09 19.56 1.34
C ASN A 112 23.27 18.07 1.74
N GLU A 113 24.52 17.59 1.77
CA GLU A 113 24.86 16.18 2.12
C GLU A 113 25.12 15.96 3.61
N GLN A 114 25.18 17.01 4.43
CA GLN A 114 25.37 16.88 5.86
C GLN A 114 24.01 16.85 6.57
N GLY A 115 23.72 15.76 7.29
CA GLY A 115 22.64 15.72 8.27
C GLY A 115 21.32 15.08 7.85
N LYS A 116 21.22 14.42 6.69
CA LYS A 116 20.00 13.66 6.34
C LYS A 116 20.01 12.30 7.06
N LYS A 117 19.16 12.16 8.07
CA LYS A 117 18.92 10.89 8.76
C LYS A 117 17.78 10.16 8.05
N LEU A 118 18.01 8.91 7.68
CA LEU A 118 16.97 8.02 7.16
C LEU A 118 16.40 7.21 8.33
N LEU A 119 15.10 7.29 8.56
CA LEU A 119 14.38 6.42 9.48
C LEU A 119 13.66 5.36 8.65
N VAL A 120 14.00 4.09 8.86
CA VAL A 120 13.32 2.95 8.25
C VAL A 120 12.44 2.31 9.32
N LEU A 121 11.13 2.27 9.08
CA LEU A 121 10.17 1.56 9.94
C LEU A 121 9.71 0.28 9.23
N GLY A 122 10.03 -0.86 9.82
CA GLY A 122 9.51 -2.16 9.40
C GLY A 122 8.43 -2.62 10.37
N THR A 123 7.26 -3.02 9.86
CA THR A 123 6.21 -3.66 10.65
C THR A 123 6.07 -5.12 10.21
N THR A 124 5.88 -6.03 11.17
CA THR A 124 5.66 -7.45 10.88
C THR A 124 4.75 -8.07 11.94
N SER A 125 3.93 -9.04 11.54
CA SER A 125 3.26 -9.97 12.46
C SER A 125 4.06 -11.26 12.68
N GLU A 126 5.09 -11.51 11.87
CA GLU A 126 5.88 -12.74 11.81
C GLU A 126 7.35 -12.49 12.21
N VAL A 127 7.55 -11.93 13.42
CA VAL A 127 8.90 -11.59 13.90
C VAL A 127 9.81 -12.82 13.99
N SER A 128 9.26 -13.99 14.29
CA SER A 128 10.02 -15.25 14.35
C SER A 128 10.63 -15.63 13.00
N PHE A 129 9.90 -15.42 11.91
CA PHE A 129 10.40 -15.63 10.56
C PHE A 129 11.51 -14.64 10.22
N LEU A 130 11.32 -13.33 10.50
CA LEU A 130 12.37 -12.33 10.24
C LEU A 130 13.65 -12.58 11.06
N LYS A 131 13.51 -13.11 12.28
CA LYS A 131 14.64 -13.57 13.09
C LYS A 131 15.34 -14.79 12.47
N SER A 132 14.60 -15.77 11.98
CA SER A 132 15.18 -17.00 11.41
C SER A 132 16.02 -16.75 10.16
N ILE A 133 15.80 -15.64 9.47
CA ILE A 133 16.53 -15.22 8.27
C ILE A 133 17.47 -14.02 8.51
N GLY A 134 17.68 -13.62 9.78
CA GLY A 134 18.69 -12.62 10.16
C GLY A 134 18.35 -11.15 9.86
N ILE A 135 17.10 -10.81 9.55
CA ILE A 135 16.75 -9.43 9.17
C ILE A 135 16.61 -8.51 10.36
N CYS A 136 16.18 -9.03 11.51
CA CYS A 136 16.04 -8.22 12.71
C CYS A 136 17.37 -7.54 13.10
N ASP A 137 18.51 -8.14 12.72
CA ASP A 137 19.85 -7.61 12.97
C ASP A 137 20.14 -6.32 12.16
N ALA A 138 19.40 -6.06 11.08
CA ALA A 138 19.51 -4.83 10.28
C ALA A 138 18.82 -3.61 10.94
N PHE A 139 17.97 -3.83 11.95
CA PHE A 139 17.24 -2.76 12.64
C PHE A 139 17.89 -2.44 13.98
N SER A 140 18.14 -1.15 14.25
CA SER A 140 18.71 -0.71 15.53
C SER A 140 17.78 -0.94 16.72
N VAL A 141 16.47 -0.95 16.47
CA VAL A 141 15.44 -1.12 17.50
C VAL A 141 14.38 -2.06 16.97
N THR A 142 14.09 -3.11 17.74
CA THR A 142 12.88 -3.93 17.55
C THR A 142 11.91 -3.58 18.67
N TYR A 143 10.74 -3.06 18.31
CA TYR A 143 9.70 -2.71 19.29
C TYR A 143 8.53 -3.67 19.15
N GLN A 144 8.25 -4.41 20.22
CA GLN A 144 7.05 -5.24 20.31
C GLN A 144 5.85 -4.32 20.60
N VAL A 145 4.94 -4.19 19.64
CA VAL A 145 3.71 -3.41 19.86
C VAL A 145 2.85 -4.16 20.88
N PRO A 146 2.60 -3.57 22.07
CA PRO A 146 1.78 -4.22 23.09
C PRO A 146 0.33 -4.33 22.63
N LYS A 147 -0.41 -5.24 23.25
CA LYS A 147 -1.87 -5.28 23.15
C LYS A 147 -2.45 -4.03 23.81
N LEU A 148 -3.63 -3.61 23.35
CA LEU A 148 -4.27 -2.41 23.86
C LEU A 148 -4.97 -2.69 25.20
N GLU A 149 -4.76 -1.82 26.18
CA GLU A 149 -5.60 -1.78 27.38
C GLU A 149 -6.93 -1.10 27.07
N THR A 150 -7.96 -1.33 27.88
CA THR A 150 -9.29 -0.72 27.69
C THR A 150 -9.22 0.80 27.49
N LYS A 151 -8.35 1.50 28.23
CA LYS A 151 -8.17 2.96 28.10
C LYS A 151 -7.67 3.37 26.70
N ASP A 152 -6.75 2.60 26.12
CA ASP A 152 -6.14 2.90 24.83
C ASP A 152 -7.15 2.61 23.71
N VAL A 153 -7.93 1.53 23.86
CA VAL A 153 -9.03 1.24 22.94
C VAL A 153 -10.09 2.33 22.96
N LYS A 154 -10.47 2.85 24.15
CA LYS A 154 -11.43 3.97 24.24
C LYS A 154 -10.97 5.17 23.43
N GLU A 155 -9.69 5.53 23.52
CA GLU A 155 -9.14 6.64 22.74
C GLU A 155 -9.16 6.38 21.23
N VAL A 156 -8.86 5.14 20.80
CA VAL A 156 -9.01 4.73 19.38
C VAL A 156 -10.47 4.86 18.93
N LEU A 157 -11.43 4.34 19.69
CA LEU A 157 -12.85 4.37 19.32
C LEU A 157 -13.41 5.80 19.27
N LYS A 158 -13.02 6.65 20.23
CA LYS A 158 -13.37 8.08 20.22
C LYS A 158 -12.80 8.79 19.00
N GLN A 159 -11.52 8.53 18.66
CA GLN A 159 -10.88 9.13 17.49
C GLN A 159 -11.57 8.72 16.20
N LEU A 160 -11.96 7.45 16.07
CA LEU A 160 -12.65 6.94 14.89
C LEU A 160 -14.09 7.47 14.79
N ASN A 161 -14.70 7.81 15.93
CA ASN A 161 -16.07 8.36 15.99
C ASN A 161 -17.09 7.44 15.31
N VAL A 162 -16.91 6.13 15.39
CA VAL A 162 -17.74 5.11 14.71
C VAL A 162 -18.81 4.50 15.61
N PHE A 163 -18.73 4.68 16.93
CA PHE A 163 -19.75 4.24 17.89
C PHE A 163 -20.51 5.44 18.47
N ALA A 164 -21.71 5.18 19.02
CA ALA A 164 -22.38 6.13 19.90
C ALA A 164 -21.60 6.28 21.22
N GLU A 165 -21.64 7.46 21.86
CA GLU A 165 -20.83 7.72 23.06
C GLU A 165 -21.10 6.71 24.18
N ASP A 166 -22.37 6.35 24.39
CA ASP A 166 -22.80 5.39 25.42
C ASP A 166 -22.30 3.95 25.16
N ASP A 167 -21.96 3.62 23.90
CA ASP A 167 -21.51 2.29 23.50
C ASP A 167 -19.97 2.12 23.56
N ILE A 168 -19.21 3.23 23.62
CA ILE A 168 -17.74 3.21 23.56
C ILE A 168 -17.15 2.38 24.70
N ASP A 169 -17.70 2.50 25.91
CA ASP A 169 -17.19 1.82 27.09
C ASP A 169 -17.34 0.30 26.99
N ALA A 170 -18.50 -0.16 26.51
CA ALA A 170 -18.77 -1.57 26.29
C ALA A 170 -17.91 -2.15 25.15
N ALA A 171 -17.83 -1.44 24.03
CA ALA A 171 -17.00 -1.85 22.89
C ALA A 171 -15.51 -1.92 23.27
N ALA A 172 -15.00 -0.95 24.03
CA ALA A 172 -13.61 -0.92 24.45
C ALA A 172 -13.26 -2.07 25.39
N GLU A 173 -14.16 -2.43 26.32
CA GLU A 173 -13.94 -3.58 27.20
C GLU A 173 -13.94 -4.90 26.43
N ALA A 174 -14.80 -5.05 25.42
CA ALA A 174 -14.83 -6.23 24.55
C ALA A 174 -13.57 -6.40 23.69
N LEU A 175 -12.87 -5.30 23.42
CA LEU A 175 -11.65 -5.23 22.60
C LEU A 175 -10.36 -5.25 23.42
N LYS A 176 -10.46 -5.31 24.75
CA LYS A 176 -9.32 -5.36 25.65
C LYS A 176 -8.38 -6.51 25.29
N ASP A 177 -7.08 -6.28 25.43
CA ASP A 177 -6.02 -7.26 25.16
C ASP A 177 -5.96 -7.75 23.69
N MET A 178 -6.62 -7.04 22.76
CA MET A 178 -6.48 -7.26 21.33
C MET A 178 -5.30 -6.46 20.76
N PRO A 179 -4.54 -7.05 19.81
CA PRO A 179 -3.60 -6.29 19.01
C PRO A 179 -4.34 -5.23 18.18
N ILE A 180 -3.77 -4.02 18.08
CA ILE A 180 -4.36 -2.89 17.36
C ILE A 180 -4.82 -3.24 15.93
N LYS A 181 -4.06 -4.05 15.20
CA LYS A 181 -4.42 -4.50 13.85
C LYS A 181 -5.74 -5.29 13.83
N LYS A 182 -5.98 -6.17 14.82
CA LYS A 182 -7.24 -6.91 14.94
C LYS A 182 -8.40 -6.01 15.34
N VAL A 183 -8.15 -5.01 16.17
CA VAL A 183 -9.16 -3.99 16.53
C VAL A 183 -9.66 -3.26 15.28
N TYR A 184 -8.75 -2.71 14.47
CA TYR A 184 -9.14 -2.05 13.20
C TYR A 184 -9.85 -3.00 12.24
N MET A 185 -9.38 -4.24 12.12
CA MET A 185 -10.02 -5.24 11.28
C MET A 185 -11.47 -5.53 11.72
N LEU A 186 -11.71 -5.67 13.03
CA LEU A 186 -13.06 -5.91 13.55
C LEU A 186 -13.97 -4.70 13.36
N ILE A 187 -13.45 -3.50 13.61
CA ILE A 187 -14.18 -2.24 13.39
C ILE A 187 -14.55 -2.12 11.91
N GLU A 188 -13.63 -2.41 10.99
CA GLU A 188 -13.89 -2.38 9.56
C GLU A 188 -14.99 -3.38 9.18
N MET A 189 -14.94 -4.61 9.69
CA MET A 189 -15.99 -5.61 9.47
C MET A 189 -17.35 -5.11 9.97
N ALA A 190 -17.41 -4.53 11.16
CA ALA A 190 -18.64 -3.99 11.73
C ALA A 190 -19.13 -2.72 11.02
N ALA A 191 -18.21 -1.92 10.45
CA ALA A 191 -18.53 -0.72 9.68
C ALA A 191 -19.15 -1.04 8.32
N GLN A 192 -18.94 -2.24 7.76
CA GLN A 192 -19.63 -2.64 6.53
C GLN A 192 -21.14 -2.81 6.75
N GLY A 193 -21.58 -3.10 7.99
CA GLY A 193 -22.98 -3.38 8.34
C GLY A 193 -23.45 -4.76 7.84
N GLU A 194 -24.66 -5.16 8.25
CA GLU A 194 -25.22 -6.50 7.96
C GLU A 194 -25.33 -6.84 6.47
N TYR A 195 -25.55 -5.83 5.62
CA TYR A 195 -25.75 -5.99 4.18
C TYR A 195 -24.58 -5.46 3.33
N GLY A 196 -23.52 -4.95 3.95
CA GLY A 196 -22.38 -4.33 3.27
C GLY A 196 -22.64 -2.89 2.79
N GLY A 197 -21.57 -2.08 2.71
CA GLY A 197 -21.62 -0.73 2.12
C GLY A 197 -21.92 0.42 3.07
N ALA A 198 -22.11 0.18 4.38
CA ALA A 198 -22.36 1.25 5.36
C ALA A 198 -21.08 2.02 5.78
N ALA A 199 -19.89 1.53 5.40
CA ALA A 199 -18.61 2.01 5.92
C ALA A 199 -18.39 3.51 5.68
N GLU A 200 -18.76 4.02 4.50
CA GLU A 200 -18.62 5.45 4.19
C GLU A 200 -19.49 6.33 5.10
N ALA A 201 -20.74 5.92 5.37
CA ALA A 201 -21.65 6.65 6.25
C ALA A 201 -21.15 6.64 7.71
N ILE A 202 -20.57 5.53 8.15
CA ILE A 202 -20.03 5.36 9.51
C ILE A 202 -18.76 6.19 9.72
N TYR A 203 -17.77 6.09 8.82
CA TYR A 203 -16.53 6.87 8.95
C TYR A 203 -16.71 8.36 8.67
N SER A 204 -17.77 8.76 7.93
CA SER A 204 -18.15 10.17 7.82
C SER A 204 -18.97 10.69 9.02
N GLY A 205 -19.29 9.83 9.98
CA GLY A 205 -20.01 10.17 11.21
C GLY A 205 -21.52 10.36 11.02
N LYS A 206 -22.08 10.05 9.84
CA LYS A 206 -23.52 10.11 9.57
C LYS A 206 -24.28 8.97 10.24
N GLU A 207 -23.63 7.82 10.36
CA GLU A 207 -24.16 6.63 11.02
C GLU A 207 -23.17 6.13 12.07
N LYS A 208 -23.65 5.24 12.96
CA LYS A 208 -22.84 4.60 13.99
C LYS A 208 -22.97 3.10 13.88
N ILE A 209 -21.90 2.38 14.19
CA ILE A 209 -21.91 0.94 14.35
C ILE A 209 -22.88 0.59 15.47
N LYS A 210 -23.85 -0.27 15.19
CA LYS A 210 -24.75 -0.82 16.21
C LYS A 210 -23.98 -1.81 17.07
N ILE A 211 -23.99 -1.63 18.38
CA ILE A 211 -23.21 -2.47 19.31
C ILE A 211 -23.56 -3.96 19.21
N ALA A 212 -24.83 -4.31 18.93
CA ALA A 212 -25.26 -5.69 18.71
C ALA A 212 -24.55 -6.32 17.50
N HIS A 213 -24.53 -5.61 16.36
CA HIS A 213 -23.85 -6.08 15.16
C HIS A 213 -22.33 -6.21 15.37
N PHE A 214 -21.74 -5.28 16.12
CA PHE A 214 -20.33 -5.38 16.51
C PHE A 214 -20.03 -6.67 17.30
N TYR A 215 -20.89 -7.05 18.25
CA TYR A 215 -20.74 -8.31 18.98
C TYR A 215 -20.88 -9.55 18.08
N ASP A 216 -21.77 -9.52 17.09
CA ASP A 216 -21.87 -10.60 16.10
C ASP A 216 -20.58 -10.73 15.27
N CYS A 217 -20.01 -9.61 14.82
CA CYS A 217 -18.71 -9.59 14.13
C CYS A 217 -17.58 -10.12 15.04
N LEU A 218 -17.59 -9.76 16.32
CA LEU A 218 -16.60 -10.20 17.30
C LEU A 218 -16.65 -11.72 17.49
N GLN A 219 -17.86 -12.29 17.65
CA GLN A 219 -18.03 -13.74 17.76
C GLN A 219 -17.57 -14.48 16.51
N ASN A 220 -17.85 -13.92 15.33
CA ASN A 220 -17.37 -14.50 14.07
C ASN A 220 -15.85 -14.50 13.98
N MET A 221 -15.18 -13.46 14.45
CA MET A 221 -13.71 -13.37 14.43
C MET A 221 -13.03 -14.38 15.39
N VAL A 222 -13.63 -14.69 16.54
CA VAL A 222 -13.08 -15.65 17.51
C VAL A 222 -13.18 -17.11 17.03
N ARG A 223 -14.03 -17.39 16.03
CA ARG A 223 -14.19 -18.73 15.44
C ARG A 223 -13.14 -19.07 14.36
N PHE A 224 -12.29 -18.11 13.99
CA PHE A 224 -11.18 -18.28 13.04
C PHE A 224 -9.83 -18.16 13.74
#